data_AF-A0A537FB68-F1
#
_entry.id   AF-A0A537FB68-F1
#
_cell.length_a   1.000
_cell.length_b   1.000
_cell.length_c   1.000
_cell.angle_alpha   90.00
_cell.angle_beta   90.00
_cell.angle_gamma   90.00
#
_symmetry.space_group_name_H-M   'P 1'
#
loop_
_entity.id
_entity.type
_entity.pdbx_description
1 polymer ?
#
loop_
_entity_poly.entity_id
_entity_poly.type
_entity_poly.pdbx_seq_one_letter_code
_entity_poly.pdbx_strand_id
1 'polypeptide(L)'
;MSSTVEVAKWDQAVAWLLKSENPGVRYWTLRDILERSQSDAEVVSALNGIEYWGPVAEYLREQHPAGYWGDGEDVYWPKWKATVWALILLAELGAPRTNPSVKRGAEYFLRVMDGQDRSWPPPKYPEEDLRGWRLVWEPCVTGNMARTLAEFGFENDPRVREMFEWLVKYQRDDGGWNCETEDSREGEAVHHSSFMARAISLAR
;
A
#
# COMPACT_ATOMS: atom_id res chain seq x y z
N MET A 1 -25.92 23.76 3.69
CA MET A 1 -25.21 25.01 3.33
C MET A 1 -24.10 25.17 4.36
N SER A 2 -22.84 25.04 3.96
CA SER A 2 -21.71 25.24 4.89
C SER A 2 -21.64 26.70 5.31
N SER A 3 -21.30 26.97 6.57
CA SER A 3 -21.20 28.34 7.07
C SER A 3 -19.99 29.08 6.48
N THR A 4 -20.03 30.40 6.38
CA THR A 4 -18.89 31.21 5.88
C THR A 4 -17.60 30.94 6.67
N VAL A 5 -17.71 30.63 7.96
CA VAL A 5 -16.58 30.29 8.83
C VAL A 5 -15.99 28.91 8.48
N GLU A 6 -16.83 27.94 8.12
CA GLU A 6 -16.38 26.61 7.69
C GLU A 6 -15.64 26.68 6.35
N VAL A 7 -16.18 27.42 5.38
CA VAL A 7 -15.53 27.64 4.08
C VAL A 7 -14.17 28.32 4.25
N ALA A 8 -14.09 29.36 5.10
CA ALA A 8 -12.81 30.04 5.36
C ALA A 8 -11.76 29.14 6.04
N LYS A 9 -12.19 28.27 6.97
CA LYS A 9 -11.30 27.29 7.60
C LYS A 9 -10.80 26.25 6.60
N TRP A 10 -11.67 25.80 5.70
CA TRP A 10 -11.31 24.89 4.62
C TRP A 10 -10.25 25.50 3.70
N ASP A 11 -10.47 26.73 3.23
CA ASP A 11 -9.53 27.42 2.35
C ASP A 11 -8.16 27.61 3.02
N GLN A 12 -8.14 27.94 4.31
CA GLN A 12 -6.90 28.07 5.08
C GLN A 12 -6.17 26.72 5.22
N ALA A 13 -6.89 25.64 5.47
CA ALA A 13 -6.32 24.29 5.59
C ALA A 13 -5.72 23.82 4.25
N VAL A 14 -6.46 23.99 3.15
CA VAL A 14 -5.97 23.67 1.79
C VAL A 14 -4.74 24.51 1.46
N ALA A 15 -4.78 25.83 1.71
CA ALA A 15 -3.64 26.70 1.46
C ALA A 15 -2.41 26.32 2.29
N TRP A 16 -2.60 25.80 3.50
CA TRP A 16 -1.51 25.26 4.32
C TRP A 16 -0.91 23.99 3.71
N LEU A 17 -1.74 23.04 3.27
CA LEU A 17 -1.29 21.81 2.61
C LEU A 17 -0.52 22.09 1.32
N LEU A 18 -0.99 23.03 0.49
CA LEU A 18 -0.34 23.41 -0.77
C LEU A 18 1.01 24.12 -0.58
N LYS A 19 1.27 24.68 0.62
CA LYS A 19 2.56 25.29 0.98
C LYS A 19 3.59 24.27 1.50
N SER A 20 3.21 23.00 1.65
CA SER A 20 4.11 21.97 2.16
C SER A 20 5.33 21.78 1.25
N GLU A 21 6.52 21.68 1.85
CA GLU A 21 7.74 21.36 1.12
C GLU A 21 7.71 19.92 0.57
N ASN A 22 6.92 19.03 1.20
CA ASN A 22 6.72 17.67 0.72
C ASN A 22 5.85 17.70 -0.56
N PRO A 23 6.40 17.37 -1.74
CA PRO A 23 5.64 17.35 -2.99
C PRO A 23 4.51 16.31 -3.00
N GLY A 24 4.62 15.21 -2.24
CA GLY A 24 3.56 14.22 -2.08
C GLY A 24 2.33 14.81 -1.42
N VAL A 25 2.50 15.60 -0.35
CA VAL A 25 1.39 16.31 0.31
C VAL A 25 0.68 17.23 -0.67
N ARG A 26 1.44 18.00 -1.45
CA ARG A 26 0.88 18.89 -2.48
C ARG A 26 0.14 18.10 -3.56
N TYR A 27 0.74 17.02 -4.07
CA TYR A 27 0.15 16.15 -5.08
C TYR A 27 -1.18 15.56 -4.64
N TRP A 28 -1.25 14.92 -3.47
CA TRP A 28 -2.50 14.36 -2.96
C TRP A 28 -3.54 15.44 -2.65
N THR A 29 -3.11 16.62 -2.20
CA THR A 29 -4.05 17.74 -1.99
C THR A 29 -4.67 18.21 -3.29
N LEU A 30 -3.86 18.39 -4.34
CA LEU A 30 -4.36 18.82 -5.65
C LEU A 30 -5.29 17.77 -6.26
N ARG A 31 -4.95 16.49 -6.13
CA ARG A 31 -5.66 15.38 -6.77
C ARG A 31 -6.90 14.92 -5.99
N ASP A 32 -6.79 14.70 -4.68
CA ASP A 32 -7.84 14.05 -3.89
C ASP A 32 -8.72 15.06 -3.13
N ILE A 33 -8.19 16.23 -2.78
CA ILE A 33 -8.95 17.26 -2.04
C ILE A 33 -9.54 18.30 -3.00
N LEU A 34 -8.76 18.72 -3.99
CA LEU A 34 -9.17 19.71 -4.98
C LEU A 34 -9.66 19.08 -6.30
N GLU A 35 -9.60 17.75 -6.43
CA GLU A 35 -10.09 17.00 -7.59
C GLU A 35 -9.56 17.52 -8.94
N ARG A 36 -8.33 18.04 -8.97
CA ARG A 36 -7.73 18.55 -10.20
C ARG A 36 -7.38 17.40 -11.14
N SER A 37 -7.45 17.69 -12.44
CA SER A 37 -7.07 16.74 -13.49
C SER A 37 -5.63 16.25 -13.31
N GLN A 38 -5.37 14.98 -13.62
CA GLN A 38 -4.01 14.44 -13.67
C GLN A 38 -3.12 15.13 -14.71
N SER A 39 -3.72 15.82 -15.70
CA SER A 39 -3.01 16.62 -16.70
C SER A 39 -2.79 18.08 -16.27
N ASP A 40 -3.26 18.48 -15.08
CA ASP A 40 -3.05 19.81 -14.53
C ASP A 40 -1.55 20.05 -14.29
N ALA A 41 -1.06 21.24 -14.66
CA ALA A 41 0.37 21.54 -14.59
C ALA A 41 0.93 21.49 -13.16
N GLU A 42 0.15 21.89 -12.15
CA GLU A 42 0.58 21.82 -10.75
C GLU A 42 0.59 20.38 -10.24
N VAL A 43 -0.39 19.56 -10.67
CA VAL A 43 -0.43 18.12 -10.33
C VAL A 43 0.79 17.41 -10.90
N VAL A 44 1.08 17.62 -12.19
CA VAL A 44 2.25 17.03 -12.87
C VAL A 44 3.55 17.54 -12.25
N SER A 45 3.64 18.83 -11.94
CA SER A 45 4.82 19.40 -11.29
C SER A 45 5.06 18.82 -9.90
N ALA A 46 4.02 18.69 -9.08
CA ALA A 46 4.12 18.06 -7.77
C ALA A 46 4.55 16.60 -7.90
N LEU A 47 3.91 15.82 -8.77
CA LEU A 47 4.22 14.41 -9.02
C LEU A 47 5.69 14.21 -9.42
N ASN A 48 6.18 14.99 -10.38
CA ASN A 48 7.57 14.90 -10.85
C ASN A 48 8.58 15.31 -9.77
N GLY A 49 8.19 16.15 -8.81
CA GLY A 49 9.04 16.52 -7.68
C GLY A 49 9.21 15.41 -6.63
N ILE A 50 8.30 14.42 -6.58
CA ILE A 50 8.28 13.40 -5.52
C ILE A 50 9.53 12.52 -5.55
N GLU A 51 9.97 12.08 -6.73
CA GLU A 51 11.13 11.18 -6.84
C GLU A 51 12.46 11.81 -6.37
N TYR A 52 12.53 13.15 -6.32
CA TYR A 52 13.70 13.90 -5.86
C TYR A 52 13.59 14.38 -4.42
N TRP A 53 12.45 14.18 -3.76
CA TRP A 53 12.27 14.57 -2.37
C TRP A 53 13.05 13.62 -1.45
N GLY A 54 13.81 14.17 -0.50
CA GLY A 54 14.84 13.48 0.28
C GLY A 54 14.48 12.03 0.68
N PRO A 55 13.41 11.82 1.45
CA PRO A 55 13.00 10.48 1.87
C PRO A 55 12.70 9.51 0.72
N VAL A 56 12.00 9.96 -0.34
CA VAL A 56 11.71 9.10 -1.49
C VAL A 56 12.99 8.81 -2.28
N ALA A 57 13.79 9.83 -2.55
CA ALA A 57 15.05 9.70 -3.29
C ALA A 57 16.04 8.78 -2.57
N GLU A 58 16.08 8.79 -1.24
CA GLU A 58 16.88 7.88 -0.43
C GLU A 58 16.41 6.44 -0.59
N TYR A 59 15.12 6.16 -0.38
CA TYR A 59 14.58 4.80 -0.58
C TYR A 59 14.81 4.30 -2.00
N LEU A 60 14.56 5.11 -3.03
CA LEU A 60 14.77 4.69 -4.42
C LEU A 60 16.23 4.32 -4.70
N ARG A 61 17.19 4.95 -4.02
CA ARG A 61 18.64 4.70 -4.14
C ARG A 61 19.10 3.48 -3.34
N GLU A 62 18.45 3.19 -2.22
CA GLU A 62 18.73 2.01 -1.41
C GLU A 62 18.26 0.70 -2.05
N GLN A 63 17.44 0.76 -3.11
CA GLN A 63 16.99 -0.42 -3.82
C GLN A 63 18.19 -1.23 -4.33
N HIS A 64 18.23 -2.51 -3.96
CA HIS A 64 19.19 -3.43 -4.51
C HIS A 64 18.98 -3.57 -6.04
N PRO A 65 20.03 -3.75 -6.87
CA PRO A 65 19.88 -3.88 -8.33
C PRO A 65 18.91 -4.98 -8.79
N ALA A 66 18.70 -6.01 -7.97
CA ALA A 66 17.72 -7.07 -8.23
C ALA A 66 16.25 -6.67 -7.97
N GLY A 67 15.98 -5.50 -7.40
CA GLY A 67 14.65 -4.91 -7.20
C GLY A 67 14.14 -4.87 -5.75
N TYR A 68 14.89 -5.39 -4.77
CA TYR A 68 14.42 -5.50 -3.40
C TYR A 68 14.99 -4.44 -2.46
N TRP A 69 14.36 -4.31 -1.28
CA TRP A 69 14.89 -3.57 -0.13
C TRP A 69 15.11 -4.50 1.05
N GLY A 70 16.16 -4.23 1.82
CA GLY A 70 16.55 -5.06 2.96
C GLY A 70 17.13 -6.39 2.50
N ASP A 71 16.47 -7.48 2.86
CA ASP A 71 16.89 -8.85 2.54
C ASP A 71 16.21 -9.36 1.25
N GLY A 72 16.92 -10.18 0.48
CA GLY A 72 16.44 -10.73 -0.80
C GLY A 72 15.73 -12.08 -0.68
N GLU A 73 15.63 -12.67 0.51
CA GLU A 73 14.93 -13.93 0.76
C GLU A 73 13.52 -13.73 1.31
N ASP A 74 13.29 -12.63 2.05
CA ASP A 74 12.02 -12.32 2.70
C ASP A 74 11.56 -10.89 2.36
N VAL A 75 10.40 -10.77 1.74
CA VAL A 75 9.83 -9.48 1.33
C VAL A 75 9.14 -8.74 2.49
N TYR A 76 8.87 -9.40 3.61
CA TYR A 76 8.15 -8.82 4.75
C TYR A 76 9.03 -8.60 5.98
N TRP A 77 9.95 -9.52 6.30
CA TRP A 77 10.90 -9.38 7.40
C TRP A 77 12.32 -9.00 6.91
N PRO A 78 13.07 -8.18 7.67
CA PRO A 78 12.67 -7.58 8.92
C PRO A 78 11.65 -6.44 8.75
N LYS A 79 10.74 -6.30 9.73
CA LYS A 79 9.73 -5.23 9.73
C LYS A 79 10.37 -3.86 9.49
N TRP A 80 9.70 -3.06 8.67
CA TRP A 80 10.09 -1.69 8.29
C TRP A 80 11.31 -1.56 7.37
N LYS A 81 11.96 -2.67 7.02
CA LYS A 81 13.15 -2.66 6.14
C LYS A 81 12.95 -3.46 4.86
N ALA A 82 12.17 -4.53 4.94
CA ALA A 82 11.91 -5.41 3.80
C ALA A 82 11.07 -4.72 2.70
N THR A 83 11.09 -5.33 1.52
CA THR A 83 10.50 -4.80 0.28
C THR A 83 9.04 -4.34 0.42
N VAL A 84 8.19 -5.07 1.14
CA VAL A 84 6.77 -4.70 1.38
C VAL A 84 6.65 -3.30 1.98
N TRP A 85 7.46 -2.99 2.99
CA TRP A 85 7.39 -1.71 3.71
C TRP A 85 7.88 -0.56 2.86
N ALA A 86 8.95 -0.77 2.10
CA ALA A 86 9.47 0.21 1.16
C ALA A 86 8.42 0.54 0.08
N LEU A 87 7.78 -0.48 -0.50
CA LEU A 87 6.75 -0.29 -1.52
C LEU A 87 5.51 0.45 -0.98
N ILE A 88 5.02 0.07 0.20
CA ILE A 88 3.89 0.75 0.85
C ILE A 88 4.23 2.21 1.10
N LEU A 89 5.39 2.50 1.69
CA LEU A 89 5.82 3.86 1.97
C LEU A 89 5.96 4.70 0.70
N LEU A 90 6.61 4.15 -0.33
CA LEU A 90 6.75 4.84 -1.63
C LEU A 90 5.38 5.15 -2.26
N ALA A 91 4.41 4.24 -2.16
CA ALA A 91 3.06 4.47 -2.65
C ALA A 91 2.34 5.58 -1.85
N GLU A 92 2.44 5.58 -0.52
CA GLU A 92 1.82 6.64 0.29
C GLU A 92 2.46 8.01 0.07
N LEU A 93 3.77 8.05 -0.21
CA LEU A 93 4.47 9.27 -0.57
C LEU A 93 4.20 9.72 -2.02
N GLY A 94 3.53 8.90 -2.82
CA GLY A 94 3.16 9.22 -4.20
C GLY A 94 4.29 9.03 -5.21
N ALA A 95 5.22 8.11 -4.95
CA ALA A 95 6.29 7.80 -5.88
C ALA A 95 5.72 7.53 -7.30
N PRO A 96 6.24 8.20 -8.35
CA PRO A 96 5.65 8.06 -9.69
C PRO A 96 5.69 6.61 -10.17
N ARG A 97 4.53 6.08 -10.61
CA ARG A 97 4.44 4.72 -11.19
C ARG A 97 5.29 4.54 -12.46
N THR A 98 5.69 5.64 -13.10
CA THR A 98 6.60 5.66 -14.25
C THR A 98 8.06 5.47 -13.86
N ASN A 99 8.40 5.58 -12.57
CA ASN A 99 9.77 5.40 -12.11
C ASN A 99 10.20 3.91 -12.25
N PRO A 100 11.33 3.61 -12.91
CA PRO A 100 11.77 2.24 -13.12
C PRO A 100 12.04 1.45 -11.83
N SER A 101 12.44 2.11 -10.74
CA SER A 101 12.69 1.48 -9.44
C SER A 101 11.40 0.94 -8.83
N VAL A 102 10.31 1.71 -8.91
CA VAL A 102 8.98 1.30 -8.48
C VAL A 102 8.54 0.03 -9.23
N LYS A 103 8.65 0.05 -10.57
CA LYS A 103 8.31 -1.12 -11.39
C LYS A 103 9.13 -2.36 -11.02
N ARG A 104 10.46 -2.22 -10.87
CA ARG A 104 11.33 -3.34 -10.47
C ARG A 104 10.96 -3.90 -9.10
N GLY A 105 10.62 -3.03 -8.15
CA GLY A 105 10.21 -3.43 -6.81
C GLY A 105 8.91 -4.22 -6.79
N ALA A 106 7.90 -3.72 -7.50
CA ALA A 106 6.62 -4.41 -7.66
C ALA A 106 6.78 -5.78 -8.32
N GLU A 107 7.54 -5.88 -9.41
CA GLU A 107 7.82 -7.16 -10.08
C GLU A 107 8.63 -8.11 -9.21
N TYR A 108 9.62 -7.61 -8.47
CA TYR A 108 10.38 -8.41 -7.51
C TYR A 108 9.45 -9.01 -6.46
N PHE A 109 8.60 -8.19 -5.84
CA PHE A 109 7.62 -8.62 -4.85
C PHE A 109 6.69 -9.69 -5.43
N LEU A 110 6.07 -9.42 -6.58
CA LEU A 110 5.13 -10.34 -7.21
C LEU A 110 5.79 -11.66 -7.60
N ARG A 111 7.05 -11.64 -8.08
CA ARG A 111 7.81 -12.87 -8.37
C ARG A 111 8.11 -13.68 -7.12
N VAL A 112 8.53 -13.03 -6.03
CA VAL A 112 8.80 -13.74 -4.76
C VAL A 112 7.52 -14.38 -4.24
N MET A 113 6.39 -13.67 -4.35
CA MET A 113 5.08 -14.17 -3.93
C MET A 113 4.59 -15.36 -4.75
N ASP A 114 4.72 -15.28 -6.07
CA ASP A 114 4.32 -16.33 -7.01
C ASP A 114 5.23 -17.57 -6.94
N GLY A 115 6.51 -17.38 -6.60
CA GLY A 115 7.51 -18.44 -6.46
C GLY A 115 7.48 -19.19 -5.12
N GLN A 116 6.65 -18.77 -4.16
CA GLN A 116 6.44 -19.57 -2.95
C GLN A 116 5.58 -20.78 -3.33
N ASP A 117 6.17 -21.98 -3.31
CA ASP A 117 5.51 -23.28 -3.52
C ASP A 117 4.49 -23.59 -2.41
N ARG A 118 3.43 -22.78 -2.34
CA ARG A 118 2.44 -22.80 -1.27
C ARG A 118 1.07 -22.55 -1.88
N SER A 119 0.23 -23.57 -1.78
CA SER A 119 -1.19 -23.48 -2.08
C SER A 119 -1.84 -22.35 -1.29
N TRP A 120 -2.84 -21.72 -1.91
CA TRP A 120 -3.66 -20.68 -1.33
C TRP A 120 -4.99 -21.26 -0.83
N PRO A 121 -5.38 -21.05 0.46
CA PRO A 121 -4.60 -20.53 1.58
C PRO A 121 -3.51 -21.51 2.07
N PRO A 122 -2.44 -21.01 2.75
CA PRO A 122 -1.35 -21.85 3.23
C PRO A 122 -1.84 -22.86 4.29
N PRO A 123 -1.21 -24.05 4.39
CA PRO A 123 -1.49 -24.98 5.47
C PRO A 123 -1.12 -24.40 6.83
N LYS A 124 -1.87 -24.74 7.89
CA LYS A 124 -1.53 -24.37 9.29
C LYS A 124 -0.14 -24.93 9.63
N TYR A 125 0.76 -24.07 10.11
CA TYR A 125 2.07 -24.45 10.62
C TYR A 125 2.03 -24.68 12.13
N PRO A 126 2.91 -25.53 12.70
CA PRO A 126 3.09 -25.62 14.15
C PRO A 126 3.47 -24.27 14.76
N GLU A 127 2.98 -23.94 15.96
CA GLU A 127 3.23 -22.65 16.64
C GLU A 127 4.72 -22.32 16.81
N GLU A 128 5.56 -23.35 16.88
CA GLU A 128 7.01 -23.29 17.04
C GLU A 128 7.74 -22.88 15.74
N ASP A 129 7.07 -22.99 14.58
CA ASP A 129 7.66 -22.65 13.28
C ASP A 129 7.38 -21.20 12.91
N LEU A 130 8.34 -20.32 13.23
CA LEU A 130 8.31 -18.90 12.85
C LEU A 130 8.24 -18.68 11.32
N ARG A 131 8.44 -19.70 10.47
CA ARG A 131 8.20 -19.63 9.02
C ARG A 131 6.71 -19.59 8.68
N GLY A 132 5.84 -20.05 9.58
CA GLY A 132 4.39 -19.93 9.48
C GLY A 132 3.87 -18.51 9.70
N TRP A 133 4.67 -17.64 10.33
CA TRP A 133 4.40 -16.21 10.52
C TRP A 133 4.94 -15.34 9.36
N ARG A 134 5.53 -15.94 8.32
CA ARG A 134 6.07 -15.25 7.13
C ARG A 134 4.99 -14.96 6.08
N LEU A 135 3.76 -14.72 6.53
CA LEU A 135 2.62 -14.57 5.64
C LEU A 135 2.53 -13.12 5.17
N VAL A 136 2.97 -12.91 3.93
CA VAL A 136 2.51 -11.77 3.11
C VAL A 136 0.99 -11.85 2.86
N TRP A 137 0.39 -12.99 3.17
CA TRP A 137 -1.02 -13.29 2.99
C TRP A 137 -1.88 -13.15 4.24
N GLU A 138 -1.44 -12.35 5.21
CA GLU A 138 -2.33 -11.78 6.21
C GLU A 138 -3.27 -10.78 5.54
N PRO A 139 -4.54 -10.62 5.95
CA PRO A 139 -5.45 -9.69 5.30
C PRO A 139 -4.90 -8.27 5.24
N CYS A 140 -4.22 -7.85 6.31
CA CYS A 140 -3.59 -6.53 6.38
C CYS A 140 -2.50 -6.34 5.33
N VAL A 141 -1.63 -7.33 5.12
CA VAL A 141 -0.53 -7.24 4.15
C VAL A 141 -1.09 -7.36 2.73
N THR A 142 -1.99 -8.31 2.52
CA THR A 142 -2.63 -8.57 1.22
C THR A 142 -3.28 -7.32 0.65
N GLY A 143 -4.16 -6.65 1.40
CA GLY A 143 -4.82 -5.47 0.83
C GLY A 143 -4.01 -4.18 0.88
N ASN A 144 -3.00 -4.05 1.76
CA ASN A 144 -2.01 -2.99 1.59
C ASN A 144 -1.26 -3.17 0.28
N MET A 145 -0.77 -4.38 -0.01
CA MET A 145 -0.05 -4.66 -1.24
C MET A 145 -0.94 -4.60 -2.48
N ALA A 146 -2.18 -5.09 -2.42
CA ALA A 146 -3.13 -4.97 -3.54
C ALA A 146 -3.34 -3.50 -3.93
N ARG A 147 -3.56 -2.62 -2.94
CA ARG A 147 -3.65 -1.17 -3.17
C ARG A 147 -2.33 -0.60 -3.70
N THR A 148 -1.21 -0.87 -3.04
CA THR A 148 0.11 -0.34 -3.43
C THR A 148 0.44 -0.70 -4.86
N LEU A 149 0.18 -1.94 -5.27
CA LEU A 149 0.41 -2.42 -6.62
C LEU A 149 -0.55 -1.79 -7.64
N ALA A 150 -1.82 -1.58 -7.27
CA ALA A 150 -2.76 -0.84 -8.12
C ALA A 150 -2.34 0.62 -8.33
N GLU A 151 -1.90 1.33 -7.30
CA GLU A 151 -1.35 2.70 -7.42
C GLU A 151 -0.10 2.73 -8.32
N PHE A 152 0.72 1.69 -8.27
CA PHE A 152 1.88 1.52 -9.14
C PHE A 152 1.57 0.96 -10.53
N GLY A 153 0.31 0.69 -10.83
CA GLY A 153 -0.10 0.37 -12.18
C GLY A 153 -0.23 -1.10 -12.54
N PHE A 154 -0.33 -1.96 -11.54
CA PHE A 154 -0.49 -3.41 -11.67
C PHE A 154 -1.94 -3.84 -11.44
N GLU A 155 -2.92 -2.93 -11.52
CA GLU A 155 -4.35 -3.22 -11.32
C GLU A 155 -4.91 -4.30 -12.27
N ASN A 156 -4.28 -4.48 -13.42
CA ASN A 156 -4.64 -5.49 -14.41
C ASN A 156 -3.75 -6.74 -14.37
N ASP A 157 -2.75 -6.81 -13.47
CA ASP A 157 -1.93 -8.00 -13.28
C ASP A 157 -2.81 -9.11 -12.64
N PRO A 158 -2.83 -10.33 -13.21
CA PRO A 158 -3.65 -11.43 -12.67
C PRO A 158 -3.39 -11.72 -11.19
N ARG A 159 -2.13 -11.60 -10.74
CA ARG A 159 -1.74 -11.85 -9.34
C ARG A 159 -2.31 -10.80 -8.40
N VAL A 160 -2.42 -9.55 -8.85
CA VAL A 160 -3.03 -8.45 -8.09
C VAL A 160 -4.55 -8.60 -8.05
N ARG A 161 -5.17 -9.03 -9.15
CA ARG A 161 -6.60 -9.33 -9.17
C ARG A 161 -6.96 -10.46 -8.19
N GLU A 162 -6.14 -11.49 -8.12
CA GLU A 162 -6.32 -12.57 -7.14
C GLU A 162 -6.29 -12.06 -5.69
N MET A 163 -5.42 -11.10 -5.36
CA MET A 163 -5.41 -10.45 -4.03
C MET A 163 -6.75 -9.78 -3.73
N PHE A 164 -7.33 -9.05 -4.68
CA PHE A 164 -8.64 -8.41 -4.51
C PHE A 164 -9.78 -9.44 -4.40
N GLU A 165 -9.79 -10.46 -5.25
CA GLU A 165 -10.77 -11.55 -5.22
C GLU A 165 -10.74 -12.28 -3.87
N TRP A 166 -9.55 -12.52 -3.33
CA TRP A 166 -9.42 -13.10 -2.00
C TRP A 166 -9.95 -12.18 -0.91
N LEU A 167 -9.64 -10.88 -0.94
CA LEU A 167 -10.18 -9.94 0.04
C LEU A 167 -11.71 -9.98 0.03
N VAL A 168 -12.35 -9.94 -1.14
CA VAL A 168 -13.81 -10.05 -1.25
C VAL A 168 -14.34 -11.38 -0.72
N LYS A 169 -13.69 -12.50 -1.09
CA LYS A 169 -14.12 -13.84 -0.68
C LYS A 169 -14.06 -14.08 0.84
N TYR A 170 -13.07 -13.51 1.51
CA TYR A 170 -12.82 -13.72 2.94
C TYR A 170 -13.23 -12.51 3.79
N GLN A 171 -14.01 -11.59 3.23
CA GLN A 171 -14.67 -10.53 3.99
C GLN A 171 -15.68 -11.15 4.95
N ARG A 172 -15.66 -10.70 6.21
CA ARG A 172 -16.62 -11.12 7.24
C ARG A 172 -17.96 -10.40 7.05
N ASP A 173 -19.02 -10.90 7.67
CA ASP A 173 -20.38 -10.34 7.57
C ASP A 173 -20.47 -8.86 8.03
N ASP A 174 -19.58 -8.45 8.93
CA ASP A 174 -19.46 -7.08 9.42
C ASP A 174 -18.64 -6.15 8.49
N GLY A 175 -18.17 -6.68 7.36
CA GLY A 175 -17.45 -5.95 6.33
C GLY A 175 -15.94 -5.84 6.53
N GLY A 176 -15.36 -6.45 7.56
CA GLY A 176 -13.92 -6.38 7.82
C GLY A 176 -13.16 -7.70 7.72
N TRP A 177 -11.89 -7.66 8.12
CA TRP A 177 -10.95 -8.78 8.10
C TRP A 177 -10.12 -8.82 9.39
N ASN A 178 -9.72 -10.02 9.82
CA ASN A 178 -8.90 -10.23 11.01
C ASN A 178 -7.68 -11.11 10.68
N CYS A 179 -6.53 -10.77 11.27
CA CYS A 179 -5.33 -11.62 11.25
C CYS A 179 -5.55 -12.92 12.04
N GLU A 180 -6.33 -12.83 13.12
CA GLU A 180 -6.72 -13.98 13.94
C GLU A 180 -8.12 -14.44 13.55
N THR A 181 -8.30 -15.76 13.46
CA THR A 181 -9.60 -16.40 13.24
C THR A 181 -10.28 -16.70 14.57
N GLU A 182 -11.61 -16.86 14.58
CA GLU A 182 -12.34 -17.27 15.80
C GLU A 182 -11.87 -18.65 16.29
N ASP A 183 -11.48 -19.51 15.35
CA ASP A 183 -10.83 -20.80 15.62
C ASP A 183 -9.53 -20.65 16.43
N SER A 184 -8.79 -19.56 16.24
CA SER A 184 -7.57 -19.27 17.01
C SER A 184 -7.83 -18.63 18.38
N ARG A 185 -9.10 -18.30 18.70
CA ARG A 185 -9.49 -17.74 20.01
C ARG A 185 -10.64 -18.53 20.66
N GLU A 186 -10.72 -19.84 20.39
CA GLU A 186 -11.73 -20.73 20.99
C GLU A 186 -13.19 -20.23 20.84
N GLY A 187 -13.49 -19.54 19.73
CA GLY A 187 -14.84 -19.03 19.45
C GLY A 187 -15.14 -17.63 20.02
N GLU A 188 -14.16 -16.92 20.59
CA GLU A 188 -14.33 -15.50 20.91
C GLU A 188 -14.51 -14.66 19.64
N ALA A 189 -15.55 -13.81 19.63
CA ALA A 189 -15.80 -12.88 18.55
C ALA A 189 -14.63 -11.87 18.44
N VAL A 190 -13.92 -11.91 17.31
CA VAL A 190 -12.81 -10.98 17.06
C VAL A 190 -13.34 -9.72 16.40
N HIS A 191 -13.30 -8.60 17.13
CA HIS A 191 -13.61 -7.27 16.61
C HIS A 191 -12.37 -6.65 15.94
N HIS A 192 -12.57 -5.94 14.82
CA HIS A 192 -11.53 -5.64 13.84
C HIS A 192 -10.28 -4.94 14.38
N SER A 193 -9.13 -5.41 13.89
CA SER A 193 -7.87 -4.68 14.01
C SER A 193 -7.02 -4.86 12.75
N SER A 194 -7.41 -4.28 11.61
CA SER A 194 -6.44 -3.98 10.57
C SER A 194 -6.88 -2.82 9.65
N PHE A 195 -5.96 -1.88 9.47
CA PHE A 195 -6.15 -0.58 8.82
C PHE A 195 -6.16 -0.77 7.29
N MET A 196 -7.33 -1.00 6.69
CA MET A 196 -7.52 -1.20 5.25
C MET A 196 -8.31 -0.08 4.56
N ALA A 197 -8.44 1.08 5.22
CA ALA A 197 -9.44 2.09 4.89
C ALA A 197 -9.34 2.66 3.45
N ARG A 198 -8.18 2.56 2.78
CA ARG A 198 -7.96 3.12 1.44
C ARG A 198 -7.94 2.08 0.30
N ALA A 199 -7.87 0.78 0.59
CA ALA A 199 -7.86 -0.26 -0.45
C ALA A 199 -9.25 -0.45 -1.08
N ILE A 200 -10.31 -0.22 -0.30
CA ILE A 200 -11.70 -0.50 -0.71
C ILE A 200 -12.22 0.49 -1.76
N SER A 201 -11.68 1.72 -1.84
CA SER A 201 -12.13 2.70 -2.84
C SER A 201 -11.70 2.37 -4.27
N LEU A 202 -10.71 1.50 -4.46
CA LEU A 202 -10.20 1.09 -5.78
C LEU A 202 -10.89 -0.17 -6.31
N ALA A 203 -11.67 -0.87 -5.48
CA ALA A 203 -12.37 -2.10 -5.84
C ALA A 203 -13.83 -1.88 -6.28
N ARG A 204 -14.23 -0.64 -6.53
CA ARG A 204 -15.58 -0.25 -6.99
C ARG A 204 -15.54 0.44 -8.33
#